data_AF-A0A529HWM3-F1
#
_entry.id   AF-A0A529HWM3-F1
#
_cell.length_a   1.000
_cell.length_b   1.000
_cell.length_c   1.000
_cell.angle_alpha   90.00
_cell.angle_beta   90.00
_cell.angle_gamma   90.00
#
_symmetry.space_group_name_H-M   'P 1'
#
loop_
_entity.id
_entity.type
_entity.pdbx_description
1 polymer ?
#
loop_
_entity_poly.entity_id
_entity_poly.type
_entity_poly.pdbx_seq_one_letter_code
_entity_poly.pdbx_strand_id
1 'polypeptide(L)'
;ILKTAGIAAQLMAGAPTKNVLTYGEAGPPPVIRMKKGKPFAARLVNGIDDPTTIHWHGIRVPNKMDGVPFMSQPYVYQGDHFDYAFAPPDAGTFWYHPHCNTLEQMGHGLTGVIVVENPNDPAFDAEVALNLRDWRLGDDGQFIAQFRPRDAARSGTYGTVRTAN
;
A
#
# COMPACT_ATOMS: atom_id res chain seq x y z
N ILE A 1 -0.36 1.98 -13.96
CA ILE A 1 0.23 0.66 -13.68
C ILE A 1 0.86 0.74 -12.30
N LEU A 2 0.65 -0.26 -11.45
CA LEU A 2 1.19 -0.34 -10.10
C LEU A 2 2.12 -1.56 -10.08
N LYS A 3 3.42 -1.36 -10.29
CA LYS A 3 4.41 -2.44 -10.30
C LYS A 3 5.06 -2.56 -8.93
N THR A 4 4.92 -3.69 -8.25
CA THR A 4 5.63 -3.90 -6.98
C THR A 4 7.13 -4.00 -7.23
N ALA A 5 7.92 -3.41 -6.34
CA ALA A 5 9.39 -3.46 -6.41
C ALA A 5 9.99 -3.35 -5.01
N GLY A 6 11.13 -4.03 -4.81
CA GLY A 6 12.02 -3.78 -3.69
C GLY A 6 13.02 -2.67 -4.05
N ILE A 7 13.16 -1.68 -3.19
CA ILE A 7 14.04 -0.53 -3.34
C ILE A 7 14.90 -0.32 -2.09
N ALA A 8 15.92 0.51 -2.23
CA ALA A 8 16.59 1.13 -1.09
C ALA A 8 15.97 2.51 -0.85
N ALA A 9 15.65 2.84 0.40
CA ALA A 9 15.08 4.14 0.76
C ALA A 9 15.73 4.73 2.01
N GLN A 10 15.84 6.06 2.06
CA GLN A 10 16.39 6.77 3.21
C GLN A 10 15.31 6.99 4.27
N LEU A 11 15.19 6.07 5.25
CA LEU A 11 14.18 6.15 6.32
C LEU A 11 14.74 6.67 7.65
N MET A 12 16.05 6.55 7.86
CA MET A 12 16.81 7.07 9.01
C MET A 12 18.06 7.79 8.51
N ALA A 13 18.79 8.50 9.36
CA ALA A 13 20.14 8.97 9.01
C ALA A 13 21.10 7.77 8.83
N GLY A 14 22.08 7.88 7.91
CA GLY A 14 23.06 6.82 7.66
C GLY A 14 22.79 6.06 6.36
N ALA A 15 23.06 4.75 6.35
CA ALA A 15 22.86 3.93 5.16
C ALA A 15 21.36 3.77 4.83
N PRO A 16 20.96 3.75 3.53
CA PRO A 16 19.59 3.47 3.14
C PRO A 16 19.10 2.11 3.66
N THR A 17 17.83 2.05 4.07
CA THR A 17 17.13 0.81 4.39
C THR A 17 16.94 0.01 3.11
N LYS A 18 17.40 -1.25 3.10
CA LYS A 18 17.23 -2.16 1.97
C LYS A 18 15.86 -2.84 2.01
N ASN A 19 15.41 -3.36 0.88
CA ASN A 19 14.17 -4.14 0.74
C ASN A 19 12.90 -3.40 1.20
N VAL A 20 12.89 -2.07 1.07
CA VAL A 20 11.67 -1.29 1.19
C VAL A 20 10.82 -1.59 -0.03
N LEU A 21 9.55 -1.92 0.15
CA LEU A 21 8.65 -2.26 -0.94
C LEU A 21 7.84 -1.04 -1.36
N THR A 22 7.64 -0.87 -2.67
CA THR A 22 6.82 0.20 -3.22
C THR A 22 6.03 -0.27 -4.45
N TYR A 23 5.17 0.61 -4.97
CA TYR A 23 4.50 0.46 -6.26
C TYR A 23 5.10 1.46 -7.26
N GLY A 24 6.21 1.10 -7.90
CA GLY A 24 6.95 1.98 -8.82
C GLY A 24 8.43 1.63 -8.94
N GLU A 25 9.23 2.56 -9.46
CA GLU A 25 10.68 2.38 -9.64
C GLU A 25 11.48 2.87 -8.42
N ALA A 26 11.00 3.93 -7.75
CA ALA A 26 11.60 4.49 -6.54
C ALA A 26 10.58 5.35 -5.78
N GLY A 27 10.83 5.57 -4.49
CA GLY A 27 10.04 6.46 -3.64
C GLY A 27 8.79 5.82 -3.01
N PRO A 28 7.98 6.63 -2.30
CA PRO A 28 6.78 6.15 -1.64
C PRO A 28 5.73 5.69 -2.66
N PRO A 29 4.83 4.76 -2.28
CA PRO A 29 3.68 4.41 -3.10
C PRO A 29 2.90 5.65 -3.56
N PRO A 30 2.47 5.71 -4.83
CA PRO A 30 1.79 6.87 -5.37
C PRO A 30 0.43 7.12 -4.70
N VAL A 31 0.06 8.39 -4.54
CA VAL A 31 -1.32 8.73 -4.19
C VAL A 31 -2.20 8.48 -5.40
N ILE A 32 -3.16 7.56 -5.30
CA ILE A 32 -4.09 7.26 -6.38
C ILE A 32 -5.26 8.24 -6.28
N ARG A 33 -5.51 9.00 -7.36
CA ARG A 33 -6.67 9.89 -7.45
C ARG A 33 -7.71 9.31 -8.40
N MET A 34 -8.95 9.23 -7.95
CA MET A 34 -10.11 8.73 -8.72
C MET A 34 -11.24 9.74 -8.64
N LYS A 35 -12.26 9.61 -9.50
CA LYS A 35 -13.48 10.43 -9.43
C LYS A 35 -14.67 9.58 -9.04
N LYS A 36 -15.48 10.08 -8.11
CA LYS A 36 -16.72 9.42 -7.66
C LYS A 36 -17.62 9.08 -8.85
N GLY A 37 -18.05 7.83 -8.92
CA GLY A 37 -18.94 7.28 -9.94
C GLY A 37 -18.34 7.17 -11.35
N LYS A 38 -17.04 7.44 -11.52
CA LYS A 38 -16.37 7.31 -12.83
C LYS A 38 -15.57 6.02 -12.91
N PRO A 39 -15.51 5.37 -14.09
CA PRO A 39 -14.66 4.20 -14.29
C PRO A 39 -13.20 4.51 -13.93
N PHE A 40 -12.61 3.60 -13.17
CA PHE A 40 -11.21 3.55 -12.82
C PHE A 40 -10.65 2.18 -13.25
N ALA A 41 -9.42 2.18 -13.74
CA ALA A 41 -8.70 0.97 -14.10
C ALA A 41 -7.26 1.05 -13.62
N ALA A 42 -6.76 -0.06 -13.08
CA ALA A 42 -5.37 -0.21 -12.68
C ALA A 42 -4.89 -1.63 -13.00
N ARG A 43 -3.61 -1.75 -13.36
CA ARG A 43 -2.93 -3.03 -13.50
C ARG A 43 -1.90 -3.16 -12.39
N LEU A 44 -2.02 -4.19 -11.56
CA LEU A 44 -0.94 -4.67 -10.70
C LEU A 44 0.02 -5.49 -11.56
N VAL A 45 1.32 -5.22 -11.47
CA VAL A 45 2.38 -6.08 -11.99
C VAL A 45 3.23 -6.51 -10.80
N ASN A 46 3.36 -7.81 -10.54
CA ASN A 46 4.13 -8.27 -9.39
C ASN A 46 5.62 -8.38 -9.75
N GLY A 47 6.45 -7.46 -9.23
CA GLY A 47 7.90 -7.48 -9.40
C GLY A 47 8.67 -7.98 -8.18
N ILE A 48 8.00 -8.42 -7.11
CA ILE A 48 8.61 -9.02 -5.92
C ILE A 48 8.53 -10.55 -5.97
N ASP A 49 9.29 -11.23 -5.11
CA ASP A 49 9.41 -12.69 -5.04
C ASP A 49 8.29 -13.40 -4.25
N ASP A 50 7.38 -12.63 -3.64
CA ASP A 50 6.22 -13.12 -2.88
C ASP A 50 4.92 -12.89 -3.67
N PRO A 51 3.95 -13.83 -3.70
CA PRO A 51 2.60 -13.55 -4.22
C PRO A 51 1.98 -12.32 -3.56
N THR A 52 1.23 -11.54 -4.34
CA THR A 52 0.59 -10.32 -3.84
C THR A 52 -0.76 -10.06 -4.50
N THR A 53 -1.49 -9.08 -3.96
CA THR A 53 -2.75 -8.53 -4.46
C THR A 53 -2.84 -7.04 -4.12
N ILE A 54 -3.92 -6.37 -4.53
CA ILE A 54 -4.26 -5.04 -4.04
C ILE A 54 -5.70 -5.10 -3.51
N HIS A 55 -5.85 -4.88 -2.21
CA HIS A 55 -7.14 -4.57 -1.59
C HIS A 55 -7.36 -3.06 -1.59
N TRP A 56 -8.57 -2.65 -1.95
CA TRP A 56 -8.99 -1.25 -2.08
C TRP A 56 -9.75 -0.83 -0.82
N HIS A 57 -9.03 -0.69 0.28
CA HIS A 57 -9.59 -0.64 1.62
C HIS A 57 -10.63 0.48 1.80
N GLY A 58 -11.85 0.07 2.15
CA GLY A 58 -12.99 0.95 2.39
C GLY A 58 -13.74 1.37 1.13
N ILE A 59 -13.22 1.09 -0.07
CA ILE A 59 -13.95 1.32 -1.32
C ILE A 59 -14.88 0.14 -1.55
N ARG A 60 -16.17 0.42 -1.76
CA ARG A 60 -17.19 -0.58 -2.10
C ARG A 60 -17.05 -1.03 -3.56
N VAL A 61 -16.01 -1.83 -3.84
CA VAL A 61 -15.74 -2.40 -5.16
C VAL A 61 -16.59 -3.65 -5.42
N PRO A 62 -16.79 -4.06 -6.70
CA PRO A 62 -17.32 -5.38 -7.00
C PRO A 62 -16.47 -6.46 -6.33
N ASN A 63 -17.09 -7.49 -5.74
CA ASN A 63 -16.39 -8.52 -4.96
C ASN A 63 -15.13 -9.05 -5.66
N LYS A 64 -15.19 -9.37 -6.96
CA LYS A 64 -14.06 -9.88 -7.76
C LYS A 64 -12.85 -8.94 -7.91
N MET A 65 -12.95 -7.70 -7.42
CA MET A 65 -11.90 -6.67 -7.48
C MET A 65 -11.32 -6.37 -6.09
N ASP A 66 -11.77 -7.07 -5.04
CA ASP A 66 -11.46 -6.72 -3.65
C ASP A 66 -10.06 -7.12 -3.19
N GLY A 67 -9.28 -7.87 -3.97
CA GLY A 67 -7.90 -8.18 -3.58
C GLY A 67 -7.75 -9.36 -2.63
N VAL A 68 -8.80 -10.12 -2.30
CA VAL A 68 -8.75 -11.24 -1.35
C VAL A 68 -8.41 -12.57 -2.06
N PRO A 69 -7.23 -13.15 -1.79
CA PRO A 69 -6.81 -14.40 -2.42
C PRO A 69 -7.77 -15.56 -2.14
N PHE A 70 -8.00 -16.40 -3.14
CA PHE A 70 -8.86 -17.60 -3.11
C PHE A 70 -10.35 -17.37 -2.88
N MET A 71 -10.77 -16.14 -2.58
CA MET A 71 -12.18 -15.78 -2.41
C MET A 71 -12.66 -14.85 -3.53
N SER A 72 -11.99 -13.72 -3.74
CA SER A 72 -12.35 -12.79 -4.80
C SER A 72 -11.47 -12.89 -6.04
N GLN A 73 -10.21 -13.30 -5.87
CA GLN A 73 -9.23 -13.43 -6.96
C GLN A 73 -8.13 -14.44 -6.63
N PRO A 74 -7.37 -14.96 -7.61
CA PRO A 74 -6.14 -15.69 -7.35
C PRO A 74 -5.01 -14.75 -6.88
N TYR A 75 -3.94 -15.34 -6.34
CA TYR A 75 -2.68 -14.63 -6.17
C TYR A 75 -2.15 -14.10 -7.51
N VAL A 76 -1.44 -12.97 -7.45
CA VAL A 76 -0.58 -12.53 -8.54
C VAL A 76 0.85 -12.94 -8.20
N TYR A 77 1.38 -13.95 -8.91
CA TYR A 77 2.73 -14.44 -8.70
C TYR A 77 3.77 -13.50 -9.36
N GLN A 78 5.04 -13.68 -9.01
CA GLN A 78 6.14 -12.89 -9.57
C GLN A 78 6.12 -12.94 -11.10
N GLY A 79 6.21 -11.77 -11.74
CA GLY A 79 6.15 -11.61 -13.20
C GLY A 79 4.72 -11.53 -13.77
N ASP A 80 3.71 -11.97 -13.02
CA ASP A 80 2.32 -11.91 -13.44
C ASP A 80 1.68 -10.53 -13.17
N HIS A 81 0.44 -10.39 -13.64
CA HIS A 81 -0.36 -9.18 -13.47
C HIS A 81 -1.82 -9.48 -13.18
N PHE A 82 -2.52 -8.49 -12.64
CA PHE A 82 -3.98 -8.51 -12.48
C PHE A 82 -4.57 -7.14 -12.82
N ASP A 83 -5.68 -7.15 -13.56
CA ASP A 83 -6.39 -5.95 -13.97
C ASP A 83 -7.59 -5.68 -13.07
N TYR A 84 -7.55 -4.55 -12.38
CA TYR A 84 -8.64 -4.02 -11.57
C TYR A 84 -9.44 -3.02 -12.40
N ALA A 85 -10.77 -3.16 -12.38
CA ALA A 85 -11.68 -2.22 -13.02
C ALA A 85 -12.96 -2.07 -12.20
N PHE A 86 -13.26 -0.85 -11.76
CA PHE A 86 -14.45 -0.51 -10.97
C PHE A 86 -14.75 0.99 -11.06
N ALA A 87 -15.87 1.43 -10.49
CA ALA A 87 -16.18 2.85 -10.31
C ALA A 87 -16.46 3.08 -8.82
N PRO A 88 -15.70 3.94 -8.12
CA PRO A 88 -15.87 4.13 -6.69
C PRO A 88 -17.18 4.88 -6.41
N PRO A 89 -18.10 4.34 -5.60
CA PRO A 89 -19.40 4.99 -5.38
C PRO A 89 -19.34 6.16 -4.39
N ASP A 90 -18.29 6.24 -3.57
CA ASP A 90 -18.12 7.22 -2.49
C ASP A 90 -16.89 8.07 -2.71
N ALA A 91 -16.99 9.35 -2.33
CA ALA A 91 -15.85 10.25 -2.26
C ALA A 91 -15.23 10.23 -0.87
N GLY A 92 -13.94 10.56 -0.78
CA GLY A 92 -13.20 10.62 0.47
C GLY A 92 -11.79 10.05 0.37
N THR A 93 -11.16 9.89 1.52
CA THR A 93 -9.84 9.28 1.66
C THR A 93 -9.97 7.80 1.95
N PHE A 94 -9.31 6.99 1.16
CA PHE A 94 -9.18 5.54 1.32
C PHE A 94 -7.71 5.17 1.22
N TRP A 95 -7.40 3.88 1.19
CA TRP A 95 -6.03 3.40 1.04
C TRP A 95 -6.01 2.05 0.33
N TYR A 96 -4.83 1.64 -0.12
CA TYR A 96 -4.63 0.36 -0.76
C TYR A 96 -3.42 -0.36 -0.19
N HIS A 97 -3.56 -1.68 -0.06
CA HIS A 97 -2.54 -2.56 0.52
C HIS A 97 -2.79 -4.01 0.08
N PRO A 98 -1.80 -4.92 0.15
CA PRO A 98 -2.02 -6.32 -0.18
C PRO A 98 -2.82 -7.06 0.89
N HIS A 99 -3.44 -8.17 0.51
CA HIS A 99 -3.98 -9.22 1.39
C HIS A 99 -3.13 -10.49 1.31
N CYS A 100 -1.81 -10.33 1.20
CA CYS A 100 -0.82 -11.40 1.10
C CYS A 100 0.33 -11.05 2.03
N ASN A 101 0.74 -11.99 2.89
CA ASN A 101 1.84 -11.82 3.83
C ASN A 101 1.87 -10.40 4.45
N THR A 102 0.71 -9.97 4.96
CA THR A 102 0.44 -8.56 5.25
C THR A 102 1.43 -7.96 6.23
N LEU A 103 1.93 -8.78 7.17
CA LEU A 103 2.95 -8.38 8.12
C LEU A 103 4.23 -7.88 7.44
N GLU A 104 4.78 -8.65 6.50
CA GLU A 104 6.01 -8.30 5.81
C GLU A 104 5.75 -7.29 4.70
N GLN A 105 4.76 -7.54 3.83
CA GLN A 105 4.53 -6.69 2.66
C GLN A 105 4.12 -5.26 3.03
N MET A 106 3.22 -5.09 4.01
CA MET A 106 2.84 -3.76 4.49
C MET A 106 3.93 -3.15 5.36
N GLY A 107 4.52 -3.96 6.27
CA GLY A 107 5.62 -3.53 7.15
C GLY A 107 6.81 -2.99 6.37
N HIS A 108 7.07 -3.56 5.18
CA HIS A 108 8.16 -3.14 4.31
C HIS A 108 7.77 -2.07 3.30
N GLY A 109 6.48 -1.76 3.10
CA GLY A 109 6.15 -0.53 2.38
C GLY A 109 4.92 -0.52 1.48
N LEU A 110 4.29 -1.67 1.19
CA LEU A 110 3.18 -1.75 0.24
C LEU A 110 1.85 -1.21 0.79
N THR A 111 1.82 0.08 1.13
CA THR A 111 0.64 0.82 1.56
C THR A 111 0.62 2.20 0.89
N GLY A 112 -0.49 2.56 0.26
CA GLY A 112 -0.64 3.88 -0.36
C GLY A 112 -2.02 4.49 -0.14
N VAL A 113 -2.11 5.79 -0.38
CA VAL A 113 -3.33 6.57 -0.16
C VAL A 113 -4.16 6.64 -1.44
N ILE A 114 -5.48 6.61 -1.29
CA ILE A 114 -6.42 6.90 -2.35
C ILE A 114 -7.23 8.14 -1.99
N VAL A 115 -7.39 9.04 -2.95
CA VAL A 115 -8.35 10.14 -2.87
C VAL A 115 -9.40 9.94 -3.95
N VAL A 116 -10.65 9.74 -3.54
CA VAL A 116 -11.79 9.74 -4.47
C VAL A 116 -12.44 11.11 -4.42
N GLU A 117 -12.26 11.86 -5.50
CA GLU A 117 -12.74 13.23 -5.66
C GLU A 117 -14.24 13.24 -5.95
N ASN A 118 -14.95 14.16 -5.30
CA ASN A 118 -16.31 14.53 -5.67
C ASN A 118 -16.27 15.84 -6.47
N PRO A 119 -16.76 15.87 -7.72
CA PRO A 119 -16.77 17.09 -8.54
C PRO A 119 -17.53 18.28 -7.92
N ASN A 120 -18.36 18.03 -6.92
CA ASN A 120 -19.16 19.04 -6.23
C ASN A 120 -18.54 19.53 -4.91
N ASP A 121 -17.34 19.05 -4.54
CA ASP A 121 -16.64 19.54 -3.36
C ASP A 121 -16.13 20.97 -3.58
N PRO A 122 -15.99 21.78 -2.50
CA PRO A 122 -15.42 23.12 -2.61
C PRO A 122 -13.97 23.05 -3.11
N ALA A 123 -13.55 24.09 -3.83
CA ALA A 123 -12.15 24.25 -4.18
C ALA A 123 -11.34 24.64 -2.94
N PHE A 124 -10.21 23.96 -2.73
CA PHE A 124 -9.26 24.27 -1.67
C PHE A 124 -8.01 24.91 -2.30
N ASP A 125 -7.35 25.82 -1.57
CA ASP A 125 -6.09 26.43 -2.02
C ASP A 125 -4.95 25.40 -2.14
N ALA A 126 -4.98 24.37 -1.29
CA ALA A 126 -4.05 23.25 -1.30
C ALA A 126 -4.70 22.00 -0.73
N GLU A 127 -4.27 20.85 -1.24
CA GLU A 127 -4.61 19.52 -0.72
C GLU A 127 -3.32 18.70 -0.62
N VAL A 128 -3.04 18.15 0.57
CA VAL A 128 -1.84 17.36 0.83
C VAL A 128 -2.24 16.04 1.46
N ALA A 129 -1.92 14.93 0.79
CA ALA A 129 -2.04 13.61 1.39
C ALA A 129 -0.88 13.39 2.37
N LEU A 130 -1.21 12.98 3.60
CA LEU A 130 -0.25 12.58 4.63
C LEU A 130 -0.43 11.10 4.92
N ASN A 131 0.52 10.28 4.46
CA ASN A 131 0.55 8.87 4.80
C ASN A 131 1.39 8.67 6.07
N LEU A 132 0.71 8.37 7.18
CA LEU A 132 1.36 8.17 8.48
C LEU A 132 1.67 6.69 8.68
N ARG A 133 2.92 6.38 9.04
CA ARG A 133 3.35 5.02 9.32
C ARG A 133 4.49 4.97 10.31
N ASP A 134 4.67 3.82 10.92
CA ASP A 134 5.92 3.44 11.55
C ASP A 134 6.57 2.24 10.88
N TRP A 135 7.87 2.09 11.10
CA TRP A 135 8.74 1.08 10.53
C TRP A 135 9.48 0.35 11.65
N ARG A 136 9.62 -0.97 11.55
CA ARG A 136 10.48 -1.74 12.47
C ARG A 136 11.92 -1.77 11.96
N LEU A 137 12.71 -0.79 12.38
CA LEU A 137 14.13 -0.68 12.03
C LEU A 137 15.02 -0.80 13.27
N GLY A 138 16.20 -1.39 13.10
CA GLY A 138 17.26 -1.41 14.10
C GLY A 138 18.10 -0.12 14.07
N ASP A 139 19.07 -0.03 14.98
CA ASP A 139 19.98 1.12 15.07
C ASP A 139 20.86 1.30 13.81
N ASP A 140 21.01 0.24 13.01
CA ASP A 140 21.71 0.24 11.73
C ASP A 140 20.83 0.68 10.53
N GLY A 141 19.57 1.06 10.80
CA GLY A 141 18.61 1.48 9.80
C GLY A 141 18.04 0.35 8.94
N GLN A 142 18.30 -0.92 9.27
CA GLN A 142 17.77 -2.07 8.54
C GLN A 142 16.55 -2.69 9.24
N PHE A 143 15.74 -3.42 8.48
CA PHE A 143 14.58 -4.12 9.03
C PHE A 143 14.98 -5.12 10.10
N ILE A 144 14.30 -5.03 11.25
CA ILE A 144 14.31 -6.07 12.29
C ILE A 144 13.03 -6.89 12.17
N ALA A 145 12.96 -8.03 12.88
CA ALA A 145 11.81 -8.94 12.80
C ALA A 145 10.48 -8.20 12.91
N GLN A 146 9.57 -8.35 11.93
CA GLN A 146 8.27 -7.68 11.95
C GLN A 146 7.35 -8.22 13.05
N PHE A 147 7.54 -9.47 13.45
CA PHE A 147 6.75 -10.13 14.49
C PHE A 147 7.44 -10.10 15.87
N ARG A 148 6.76 -9.58 16.90
CA ARG A 148 7.12 -9.82 18.30
C ARG A 148 5.95 -10.50 19.03
N PRO A 149 6.04 -11.81 19.36
CA PRO A 149 4.88 -12.58 19.82
C PRO A 149 4.12 -11.94 20.99
N ARG A 150 4.85 -11.46 22.02
CA ARG A 150 4.25 -10.85 23.21
C ARG A 150 3.51 -9.54 22.93
N ASP A 151 3.94 -8.80 21.92
CA ASP A 151 3.32 -7.51 21.53
C ASP A 151 2.16 -7.72 20.59
N ALA A 152 2.37 -8.56 19.58
CA ALA A 152 1.35 -8.94 18.62
C ALA A 152 0.12 -9.53 19.32
N ALA A 153 0.31 -10.28 20.41
CA ALA A 153 -0.77 -10.80 21.25
C ALA A 153 -1.46 -9.76 22.14
N ARG A 154 -1.02 -8.50 22.12
CA ARG A 154 -1.54 -7.40 22.96
C ARG A 154 -2.04 -6.25 22.08
N SER A 155 -1.23 -5.21 21.93
CA SER A 155 -1.60 -3.96 21.25
C SER A 155 -1.05 -3.87 19.84
N GLY A 156 -0.41 -4.93 19.35
CA GLY A 156 0.32 -4.94 18.09
C GLY A 156 1.81 -4.71 18.31
N THR A 157 2.58 -5.05 17.28
CA THR A 157 4.02 -4.89 17.28
C THR A 157 4.37 -3.50 16.74
N TYR A 158 4.87 -2.61 17.61
CA TYR A 158 5.19 -1.24 17.21
C TYR A 158 6.50 -1.12 16.42
N GLY A 159 6.50 -0.17 15.49
CA GLY A 159 7.68 0.37 14.83
C GLY A 159 8.54 1.23 15.76
N THR A 160 9.79 1.39 15.36
CA THR A 160 10.82 2.18 16.04
C THR A 160 11.03 3.55 15.38
N VAL A 161 10.65 3.67 14.11
CA VAL A 161 10.80 4.90 13.30
C VAL A 161 9.45 5.32 12.75
N ARG A 162 9.10 6.59 12.84
CA ARG A 162 7.83 7.14 12.35
C ARG A 162 8.08 8.05 11.17
N THR A 163 7.27 7.93 10.12
CA THR A 163 7.37 8.78 8.93
C THR A 163 6.00 9.34 8.54
N ALA A 164 6.04 10.48 7.88
CA ALA A 164 4.94 11.02 7.10
C ALA A 164 5.46 11.25 5.69
N ASN A 165 4.87 10.55 4.71
CA ASN A 165 5.28 10.51 3.30
C ASN A 165 6.71 9.98 3.06
#